data_AF-A0A4U7E0U0-F1
#
_entry.id   AF-A0A4U7E0U0-F1
#
_cell.length_a   1.000
_cell.length_b   1.000
_cell.length_c   1.000
_cell.angle_alpha   90.00
_cell.angle_beta   90.00
_cell.angle_gamma   90.00
#
_symmetry.space_group_name_H-M   'P 1'
#
loop_
_entity.id
_entity.type
_entity.pdbx_description
1 polymer ?
#
loop_
_entity_poly.entity_id
_entity_poly.type
_entity_poly.pdbx_seq_one_letter_code
_entity_poly.pdbx_strand_id
1 'polypeptide(L)'
;GLRGEPVYIPGEAVRLFVPRDADAPLPGLATDLDLFVVPEDPTTGGVAFHPTGVPLFEEFSDTIDQSLGPRPQSAAPVIADALVEVFELADTAESAVDTDTQRITFEISGAGLGDPTAIDHPISSFLAVSLVEALAEPVEVTVTADDPLTVTCRYGRDEDTT
;
A
#
# COMPACT_ATOMS: atom_id res chain seq x y z
N GLY A 1 -20.96 -0.98 -9.78
CA GLY A 1 -20.38 -0.82 -8.44
C GLY A 1 -19.01 -1.44 -8.45
N LEU A 2 -18.06 -0.86 -7.73
CA LEU A 2 -16.71 -1.40 -7.55
C LEU A 2 -16.78 -2.56 -6.55
N ARG A 3 -16.05 -3.64 -6.82
CA ARG A 3 -16.11 -4.88 -6.02
C ARG A 3 -14.75 -5.52 -5.77
N GLY A 4 -13.69 -5.05 -6.44
CA GLY A 4 -12.34 -5.54 -6.20
C GLY A 4 -11.73 -4.92 -4.94
N GLU A 5 -10.71 -5.58 -4.42
CA GLU A 5 -9.90 -5.08 -3.31
C GLU A 5 -8.99 -3.94 -3.81
N PRO A 6 -8.84 -2.85 -3.03
CA PRO A 6 -7.97 -1.74 -3.44
C PRO A 6 -6.50 -2.17 -3.51
N VAL A 7 -5.82 -1.79 -4.60
CA VAL A 7 -4.41 -2.13 -4.83
C VAL A 7 -3.62 -0.85 -5.09
N TYR A 8 -2.51 -0.68 -4.38
CA TYR A 8 -1.56 0.40 -4.61
C TYR A 8 -0.60 -0.04 -5.71
N ILE A 9 -0.47 0.77 -6.77
CA ILE A 9 0.27 0.39 -7.97
C ILE A 9 1.41 1.39 -8.25
N PRO A 10 2.60 0.89 -8.64
CA PRO A 10 3.73 1.74 -8.99
C PRO A 10 3.49 2.46 -10.33
N GLY A 11 4.13 3.63 -10.49
CA GLY A 11 4.06 4.50 -11.66
C GLY A 11 4.97 5.71 -11.48
N GLU A 12 4.76 6.79 -12.25
CA GLU A 12 5.45 8.06 -11.98
C GLU A 12 5.13 8.63 -10.59
N ALA A 13 3.92 8.32 -10.10
CA ALA A 13 3.53 8.46 -8.72
C ALA A 13 2.59 7.30 -8.36
N VAL A 14 2.67 6.81 -7.12
CA VAL A 14 1.79 5.73 -6.65
C VAL A 14 0.31 6.10 -6.84
N ARG A 15 -0.49 5.12 -7.26
CA ARG A 15 -1.95 5.26 -7.40
C ARG A 15 -2.65 4.18 -6.59
N LEU A 16 -3.79 4.52 -6.02
CA LEU A 16 -4.72 3.55 -5.44
C LEU A 16 -5.74 3.16 -6.50
N PHE A 17 -5.64 1.95 -7.02
CA PHE A 17 -6.56 1.41 -8.01
C PHE A 17 -7.63 0.56 -7.33
N VAL A 18 -8.90 0.84 -7.61
CA VAL A 18 -10.03 0.05 -7.15
C VAL A 18 -10.66 -0.66 -8.36
N PRO A 19 -10.49 -1.99 -8.49
CA PRO A 19 -11.01 -2.75 -9.61
C PRO A 19 -12.55 -2.78 -9.60
N ARG A 20 -13.13 -2.83 -10.80
CA ARG A 20 -14.58 -3.01 -10.94
C ARG A 20 -15.03 -4.40 -10.50
N ASP A 21 -14.28 -5.43 -10.86
CA ASP A 21 -14.51 -6.83 -10.56
C ASP A 21 -13.26 -7.43 -9.90
N ALA A 22 -13.42 -8.41 -9.00
CA ALA A 22 -12.32 -8.93 -8.17
C ALA A 22 -11.19 -9.55 -9.01
N ASP A 23 -11.54 -10.21 -10.11
CA ASP A 23 -10.57 -10.88 -11.00
C ASP A 23 -10.13 -10.00 -12.17
N ALA A 24 -10.45 -8.70 -12.15
CA ALA A 24 -10.04 -7.79 -13.21
C ALA A 24 -8.51 -7.61 -13.18
N PRO A 25 -7.81 -7.71 -14.32
CA PRO A 25 -6.37 -7.52 -14.34
C PRO A 25 -6.02 -6.10 -13.91
N LEU A 26 -4.95 -5.97 -13.13
CA LEU A 26 -4.41 -4.64 -12.80
C LEU A 26 -3.94 -3.95 -14.08
N PRO A 27 -4.05 -2.62 -14.16
CA PRO A 27 -3.45 -1.89 -15.27
C PRO A 27 -1.95 -2.23 -15.35
N GLY A 28 -1.43 -2.33 -16.58
CA GLY A 28 0.01 -2.35 -16.79
C GLY A 28 0.65 -1.10 -16.18
N LEU A 29 1.98 -1.08 -16.05
CA LEU A 29 2.78 0.07 -15.59
C LEU A 29 2.72 1.27 -16.57
N ALA A 30 1.59 1.46 -17.25
CA ALA A 30 1.38 2.51 -18.23
C ALA A 30 1.41 3.86 -17.50
N THR A 31 2.30 4.71 -18.00
CA THR A 31 2.80 5.96 -17.46
C THR A 31 1.73 7.03 -17.15
N ASP A 32 0.50 6.87 -17.64
CA ASP A 32 -0.58 7.83 -17.47
C ASP A 32 -1.86 7.15 -16.95
N LEU A 33 -1.91 6.87 -15.65
CA LEU A 33 -3.17 6.56 -14.98
C LEU A 33 -3.87 7.88 -14.61
N ASP A 34 -4.47 8.50 -15.62
CA ASP A 34 -5.51 9.51 -15.40
C ASP A 34 -6.70 8.86 -14.67
N LEU A 35 -7.39 9.64 -13.85
CA LEU A 35 -8.44 9.29 -12.86
C LEU A 35 -9.45 8.17 -13.28
N PHE A 36 -9.59 7.92 -14.58
CA PHE A 36 -10.37 6.83 -15.14
C PHE A 36 -9.50 5.90 -16.00
N VAL A 37 -9.26 4.69 -15.51
CA VAL A 37 -8.84 3.58 -16.38
C VAL A 37 -10.09 3.15 -17.14
N VAL A 38 -10.31 3.73 -18.32
CA VAL A 38 -11.21 3.17 -19.34
C VAL A 38 -10.32 2.38 -20.30
N PRO A 39 -10.13 1.08 -20.08
CA PRO A 39 -9.41 0.27 -21.04
C PRO A 39 -10.21 0.19 -22.33
N GLU A 40 -9.55 -0.07 -23.45
CA GLU A 40 -10.21 -0.47 -24.70
C GLU A 40 -11.05 -1.75 -24.50
N ASP A 41 -10.72 -2.53 -23.46
CA ASP A 41 -11.46 -3.68 -22.97
C ASP A 41 -12.41 -3.31 -21.80
N PRO A 42 -13.73 -3.50 -21.93
CA PRO A 42 -14.70 -3.23 -20.87
C PRO A 42 -14.55 -4.09 -19.59
N THR A 43 -13.71 -5.12 -19.57
CA THR A 43 -13.47 -5.99 -18.40
C THR A 43 -12.30 -5.58 -17.51
N THR A 44 -11.44 -4.67 -17.95
CA THR A 44 -10.23 -4.24 -17.22
C THR A 44 -10.44 -2.91 -16.46
N GLY A 45 -11.70 -2.47 -16.36
CA GLY A 45 -12.05 -1.15 -15.84
C GLY A 45 -11.90 -1.03 -14.33
N GLY A 46 -11.55 0.16 -13.86
CA GLY A 46 -11.50 0.52 -12.45
C GLY A 46 -11.36 2.03 -12.26
N VAL A 47 -11.17 2.46 -11.03
CA VAL A 47 -10.94 3.88 -10.71
C VAL A 47 -9.60 4.01 -10.01
N ALA A 48 -8.79 4.99 -10.44
CA ALA A 48 -7.52 5.31 -9.82
C ALA A 48 -7.66 6.60 -9.00
N PHE A 49 -7.16 6.57 -7.77
CA PHE A 49 -7.15 7.67 -6.83
C PHE A 49 -5.72 8.05 -6.45
N HIS A 50 -5.55 9.29 -5.97
CA HIS A 50 -4.32 9.70 -5.30
C HIS A 50 -4.36 9.18 -3.87
N PRO A 51 -3.41 8.33 -3.46
CA PRO A 51 -3.33 7.85 -2.08
C PRO A 51 -3.08 8.97 -1.09
N THR A 52 -3.73 8.89 0.07
CA THR A 52 -3.46 9.74 1.22
C THR A 52 -2.02 9.58 1.73
N GLY A 53 -1.41 8.42 1.50
CA GLY A 53 -0.05 8.08 1.91
C GLY A 53 1.05 8.71 1.05
N VAL A 54 0.77 9.24 -0.14
CA VAL A 54 1.79 9.90 -0.99
C VAL A 54 2.46 11.08 -0.27
N PRO A 55 1.73 12.09 0.23
CA PRO A 55 2.36 13.20 0.94
C PRO A 55 3.07 12.76 2.24
N LEU A 56 2.61 11.68 2.89
CA LEU A 56 3.30 11.12 4.06
C LEU A 56 4.62 10.47 3.65
N PHE A 57 4.65 9.73 2.54
CA PHE A 57 5.88 9.15 2.02
C PHE A 57 6.89 10.22 1.60
N GLU A 58 6.46 11.31 0.95
CA GLU A 58 7.33 12.43 0.57
C GLU A 58 8.04 13.00 1.81
N GLU A 59 7.30 13.34 2.87
CA GLU A 59 7.85 13.86 4.13
C GLU A 59 8.81 12.85 4.79
N PHE A 60 8.43 11.57 4.82
CA PHE A 60 9.27 10.50 5.34
C PHE A 60 10.58 10.35 4.55
N SER A 61 10.51 10.41 3.21
CA SER A 61 11.66 10.29 2.33
C SER A 61 12.65 11.44 2.48
N ASP A 62 12.16 12.64 2.81
CA ASP A 62 12.98 13.81 3.11
C ASP A 62 13.63 13.73 4.51
N THR A 63 13.07 12.92 5.41
CA THR A 63 13.55 12.76 6.80
C THR A 63 14.66 11.71 6.93
N ILE A 64 14.69 10.68 6.08
CA ILE A 64 15.69 9.61 6.16
C ILE A 64 17.00 9.98 5.45
N ASP A 65 18.14 9.68 6.10
CA ASP A 65 19.48 9.96 5.53
C ASP A 65 19.80 9.14 4.27
N GLN A 66 19.14 8.00 4.10
CA GLN A 66 19.34 7.06 3.00
C GLN A 66 17.99 6.57 2.49
N SER A 67 17.90 6.32 1.19
CA SER A 67 16.68 5.75 0.59
C SER A 67 16.34 4.38 1.19
N LEU A 68 15.06 4.02 1.15
CA LEU A 68 14.60 2.70 1.57
C LEU A 68 15.36 1.61 0.81
N GLY A 69 15.76 0.56 1.55
CA GLY A 69 16.37 -0.62 0.94
C GLY A 69 15.35 -1.38 0.09
N PRO A 70 15.72 -1.91 -1.09
CA PRO A 70 14.78 -2.52 -2.04
C PRO A 70 14.36 -3.95 -1.64
N ARG A 71 14.47 -4.29 -0.35
CA ARG A 71 14.15 -5.62 0.18
C ARG A 71 13.14 -5.46 1.31
N PRO A 72 12.09 -6.30 1.37
CA PRO A 72 11.06 -6.25 2.42
C PRO A 72 11.64 -6.22 3.83
N GLN A 73 12.66 -7.04 4.12
CA GLN A 73 13.26 -7.13 5.45
C GLN A 73 14.03 -5.87 5.87
N SER A 74 14.52 -5.08 4.90
CA SER A 74 15.19 -3.81 5.18
C SER A 74 14.22 -2.63 5.21
N ALA A 75 13.16 -2.68 4.40
CA ALA A 75 12.19 -1.58 4.30
C ALA A 75 11.19 -1.60 5.46
N ALA A 76 10.62 -2.76 5.80
CA ALA A 76 9.48 -2.85 6.71
C ALA A 76 9.75 -2.27 8.12
N PRO A 77 10.90 -2.53 8.78
CA PRO A 77 11.16 -1.94 10.09
C PRO A 77 11.26 -0.41 10.04
N VAL A 78 11.94 0.14 9.04
CA VAL A 78 12.11 1.60 8.88
C VAL A 78 10.77 2.29 8.64
N ILE A 79 9.92 1.66 7.82
CA ILE A 79 8.55 2.14 7.56
C ILE A 79 7.70 2.07 8.84
N ALA A 80 7.79 0.99 9.61
CA ALA A 80 7.06 0.86 10.88
C ALA A 80 7.50 1.92 11.89
N ASP A 81 8.81 2.15 12.04
CA ASP A 81 9.37 3.17 12.93
C ASP A 81 8.84 4.56 12.57
N ALA A 82 8.71 4.88 11.29
CA ALA A 82 8.20 6.19 10.84
C ALA A 82 6.75 6.47 11.27
N LEU A 83 5.89 5.44 11.37
CA LEU A 83 4.51 5.63 11.87
C LEU A 83 4.48 6.18 13.30
N VAL A 84 5.45 5.77 14.12
CA VAL A 84 5.55 6.17 15.53
C VAL A 84 6.38 7.44 15.66
N GLU A 85 7.59 7.45 15.11
CA GLU A 85 8.60 8.47 15.40
C GLU A 85 8.46 9.72 14.53
N VAL A 86 7.92 9.60 13.31
CA VAL A 86 7.77 10.75 12.38
C VAL A 86 6.35 11.30 12.43
N PHE A 87 5.35 10.42 12.42
CA PHE A 87 3.94 10.84 12.27
C PHE A 87 3.11 10.76 13.54
N GLU A 88 3.59 10.09 14.60
CA GLU A 88 2.83 9.87 15.84
C GLU A 88 1.41 9.30 15.59
N LEU A 89 1.27 8.46 14.56
CA LEU A 89 0.00 7.82 14.18
C LEU A 89 -0.30 6.55 14.98
N ALA A 90 0.68 6.06 15.74
CA ALA A 90 0.57 4.91 16.62
C ALA A 90 1.51 5.05 17.82
N ASP A 91 1.18 4.38 18.91
CA ASP A 91 2.07 4.27 20.08
C ASP A 91 3.21 3.28 19.81
N THR A 92 2.91 2.21 19.06
CA THR A 92 3.88 1.18 18.65
C THR A 92 3.51 0.61 17.29
N ALA A 93 4.52 0.20 16.52
CA ALA A 93 4.35 -0.53 15.27
C ALA A 93 5.47 -1.57 15.13
N GLU A 94 5.10 -2.84 14.95
CA GLU A 94 6.05 -3.94 14.70
C GLU A 94 5.78 -4.54 13.33
N SER A 95 6.83 -4.97 12.62
CA SER A 95 6.69 -5.60 11.31
C SER A 95 7.19 -7.04 11.29
N ALA A 96 6.43 -7.91 10.63
CA ALA A 96 6.79 -9.30 10.36
C ALA A 96 6.76 -9.54 8.84
N VAL A 97 7.89 -10.01 8.30
CA VAL A 97 8.06 -10.25 6.85
C VAL A 97 8.07 -11.75 6.59
N ASP A 98 7.19 -12.20 5.70
CA ASP A 98 7.14 -13.54 5.13
C ASP A 98 7.38 -13.44 3.61
N THR A 99 8.60 -13.77 3.19
CA THR A 99 8.94 -13.75 1.76
C THR A 99 8.44 -14.94 0.98
N ASP A 100 8.08 -16.04 1.64
CA ASP A 100 7.57 -17.23 0.97
C ASP A 100 6.15 -16.99 0.44
N THR A 101 5.39 -16.14 1.13
CA THR A 101 4.03 -15.73 0.75
C THR A 101 3.92 -14.26 0.28
N GLN A 102 5.06 -13.58 0.12
CA GLN A 102 5.18 -12.17 -0.27
C GLN A 102 4.29 -11.24 0.59
N ARG A 103 4.36 -11.43 1.91
CA ARG A 103 3.51 -10.75 2.87
C ARG A 103 4.35 -10.01 3.91
N ILE A 104 3.91 -8.79 4.24
CA ILE A 104 4.41 -8.02 5.37
C ILE A 104 3.21 -7.72 6.26
N THR A 105 3.31 -8.04 7.54
CA THR A 105 2.27 -7.77 8.53
C THR A 105 2.78 -6.75 9.52
N PHE A 106 2.04 -5.65 9.68
CA PHE A 106 2.29 -4.62 10.66
C PHE A 106 1.29 -4.77 11.81
N GLU A 107 1.79 -4.97 13.01
CA GLU A 107 1.01 -4.95 14.25
C GLU A 107 1.13 -3.56 14.88
N ILE A 108 0.01 -2.90 15.10
CA ILE A 108 -0.05 -1.47 15.44
C ILE A 108 -0.92 -1.30 16.68
N SER A 109 -0.34 -0.76 17.75
CA SER A 109 -1.09 -0.43 18.98
C SER A 109 -1.26 1.08 19.13
N GLY A 110 -2.38 1.48 19.72
CA GLY A 110 -2.67 2.90 19.93
C GLY A 110 -2.87 3.67 18.62
N ALA A 111 -3.40 3.00 17.60
CA ALA A 111 -3.68 3.63 16.30
C ALA A 111 -4.54 4.89 16.49
N GLY A 112 -3.97 6.03 16.10
CA GLY A 112 -4.64 7.31 16.08
C GLY A 112 -5.45 7.48 14.80
N LEU A 113 -6.40 8.42 14.85
CA LEU A 113 -7.19 8.91 13.72
C LEU A 113 -8.29 7.96 13.22
N GLY A 114 -9.55 8.39 13.33
CA GLY A 114 -10.67 7.83 12.56
C GLY A 114 -10.91 6.32 12.70
N ASP A 115 -11.59 5.76 11.68
CA ASP A 115 -11.81 4.32 11.53
C ASP A 115 -10.65 3.72 10.72
N PRO A 116 -9.83 2.82 11.31
CA PRO A 116 -8.66 2.27 10.64
C PRO A 116 -9.00 1.34 9.46
N THR A 117 -10.26 0.89 9.35
CA THR A 117 -10.73 0.07 8.23
C THR A 117 -11.23 0.88 7.04
N ALA A 118 -11.29 2.20 7.17
CA ALA A 118 -11.66 3.07 6.05
C ALA A 118 -10.69 2.87 4.89
N ILE A 119 -11.23 2.83 3.67
CA ILE A 119 -10.39 2.77 2.47
C ILE A 119 -9.40 3.93 2.48
N ASP A 120 -8.14 3.61 2.18
CA ASP A 120 -7.06 4.59 2.12
C ASP A 120 -6.82 5.35 3.44
N HIS A 121 -7.11 4.70 4.58
CA HIS A 121 -6.77 5.23 5.89
C HIS A 121 -5.27 5.62 5.95
N PRO A 122 -4.88 6.75 6.58
CA PRO A 122 -3.50 7.25 6.53
C PRO A 122 -2.44 6.22 6.94
N ILE A 123 -2.71 5.41 7.97
CA ILE A 123 -1.80 4.34 8.40
C ILE A 123 -1.57 3.31 7.27
N SER A 124 -2.64 2.67 6.78
CA SER A 124 -2.52 1.65 5.73
C SER A 124 -2.02 2.23 4.41
N SER A 125 -2.40 3.46 4.09
CA SER A 125 -2.00 4.15 2.87
C SER A 125 -0.49 4.46 2.89
N PHE A 126 0.03 4.99 4.00
CA PHE A 126 1.46 5.24 4.17
C PHE A 126 2.27 3.94 4.06
N LEU A 127 1.85 2.88 4.74
CA LEU A 127 2.51 1.58 4.69
C LEU A 127 2.57 1.05 3.25
N ALA A 128 1.46 1.11 2.53
CA ALA A 128 1.38 0.60 1.17
C ALA A 128 2.21 1.43 0.18
N VAL A 129 2.08 2.76 0.20
CA VAL A 129 2.84 3.66 -0.67
C VAL A 129 4.35 3.47 -0.44
N SER A 130 4.79 3.43 0.82
CA SER A 130 6.22 3.25 1.13
C SER A 130 6.76 1.90 0.64
N LEU A 131 5.94 0.84 0.68
CA LEU A 131 6.32 -0.46 0.14
C LEU A 131 6.32 -0.49 -1.39
N VAL A 132 5.37 0.16 -2.06
CA VAL A 132 5.37 0.31 -3.52
C VAL A 132 6.64 1.04 -3.97
N GLU A 133 7.00 2.13 -3.30
CA GLU A 133 8.21 2.92 -3.59
C GLU A 133 9.50 2.13 -3.34
N ALA A 134 9.55 1.35 -2.26
CA ALA A 134 10.72 0.54 -1.94
C ALA A 134 10.90 -0.67 -2.88
N LEU A 135 9.81 -1.35 -3.21
CA LEU A 135 9.85 -2.65 -3.90
C LEU A 135 9.61 -2.53 -5.41
N ALA A 136 9.06 -1.41 -5.88
CA ALA A 136 8.58 -1.23 -7.25
C ALA A 136 7.56 -2.31 -7.67
N GLU A 137 6.79 -2.81 -6.72
CA GLU A 137 5.78 -3.86 -6.89
C GLU A 137 4.40 -3.35 -6.43
N PRO A 138 3.29 -3.81 -7.04
CA PRO A 138 1.95 -3.54 -6.51
C PRO A 138 1.81 -4.07 -5.08
N VAL A 139 0.98 -3.39 -4.28
CA VAL A 139 0.69 -3.77 -2.89
C VAL A 139 -0.81 -3.80 -2.65
N GLU A 140 -1.32 -4.96 -2.27
CA GLU A 140 -2.66 -5.16 -1.74
C GLU A 140 -2.64 -5.01 -0.22
N VAL A 141 -3.68 -4.39 0.35
CA VAL A 141 -3.77 -4.17 1.80
C VAL A 141 -5.03 -4.79 2.37
N THR A 142 -4.85 -5.61 3.40
CA THR A 142 -5.93 -6.07 4.27
C THR A 142 -5.74 -5.47 5.65
N VAL A 143 -6.80 -4.88 6.20
CA VAL A 143 -6.81 -4.34 7.57
C VAL A 143 -7.75 -5.17 8.43
N THR A 144 -7.24 -5.66 9.55
CA THR A 144 -8.03 -6.34 10.58
C THR A 144 -8.06 -5.48 11.83
N ALA A 145 -9.23 -4.91 12.13
CA ALA A 145 -9.44 -4.04 13.29
C ALA A 145 -9.63 -4.83 14.59
N ASP A 146 -8.56 -5.50 15.01
CA ASP A 146 -8.39 -6.07 16.34
C ASP A 146 -7.58 -5.11 17.24
N ASP A 147 -7.29 -5.52 18.47
CA ASP A 147 -6.37 -4.83 19.37
C ASP A 147 -5.26 -5.82 19.76
N PRO A 148 -4.05 -5.70 19.16
CA PRO A 148 -3.61 -4.63 18.27
C PRO A 148 -4.18 -4.67 16.84
N LEU A 149 -4.23 -3.51 16.19
CA LEU A 149 -4.61 -3.36 14.77
C LEU A 149 -3.60 -4.10 13.90
N THR A 150 -4.07 -4.89 12.94
CA THR A 150 -3.18 -5.58 12.00
C THR A 150 -3.38 -5.04 10.58
N VAL A 151 -2.30 -4.58 9.95
CA VAL A 151 -2.27 -4.22 8.53
C VAL A 151 -1.37 -5.21 7.79
N THR A 152 -1.96 -5.99 6.90
CA THR A 152 -1.23 -6.96 6.08
C THR A 152 -1.11 -6.43 4.66
N CYS A 153 0.13 -6.22 4.23
CA CYS A 153 0.50 -5.84 2.88
C CYS A 153 0.99 -7.07 2.11
N ARG A 154 0.32 -7.43 1.01
CA ARG A 154 0.81 -8.43 0.07
C ARG A 154 1.44 -7.71 -1.12
N TYR A 155 2.70 -7.99 -1.41
CA TYR A 155 3.42 -7.34 -2.51
C TYR A 155 3.61 -8.27 -3.69
N GLY A 156 3.75 -7.68 -4.88
CA GLY A 156 3.95 -8.40 -6.12
C GLY A 156 2.65 -8.84 -6.77
N ARG A 157 2.79 -9.54 -7.89
CA ARG A 157 1.67 -10.24 -8.54
C ARG A 157 1.79 -11.72 -8.22
N ASP A 158 0.65 -12.39 -8.03
CA ASP A 158 0.58 -13.79 -8.44
C ASP A 158 0.79 -13.81 -9.96
N GLU A 159 2.03 -14.03 -10.41
CA GLU A 159 2.28 -14.46 -11.79
C GLU A 159 1.86 -15.93 -11.94
N ASP A 160 0.62 -16.25 -11.59
CA ASP A 160 0.04 -17.54 -11.90
C ASP A 160 -0.98 -17.37 -13.04
N THR A 161 -0.56 -17.85 -14.21
CA THR A 161 -1.36 -18.24 -15.39
C THR A 161 -1.76 -17.13 -16.37
N THR A 162 -0.94 -16.94 -17.42
CA THR A 162 -1.27 -17.37 -18.81
C THR A 162 -0.06 -17.21 -19.73
#